data_AF-A0AB33C5I0-F1
#
_entry.id   AF-A0AB33C5I0-F1
#
_cell.length_a   1.000
_cell.length_b   1.000
_cell.length_c   1.000
_cell.angle_alpha   90.00
_cell.angle_beta   90.00
_cell.angle_gamma   90.00
#
_symmetry.space_group_name_H-M   'P 1'
#
loop_
_entity.id
_entity.type
_entity.pdbx_description
1 polymer ?
#
loop_
_entity_poly.entity_id
_entity_poly.type
_entity_poly.pdbx_seq_one_letter_code
_entity_poly.pdbx_strand_id
1 'polypeptide(L)' 'MFDTILDNLTTIQTEMIEMFKQQYEWGWFGDDKATSNAVLQGYVRTNALTPECYKEITGEDYETSVSQS' A
#
# COMPACT_ATOMS: atom_id res chain seq x y z
N MET A 1 -3.77 -4.25 29.11
CA MET A 1 -5.01 -4.13 28.30
C MET A 1 -4.80 -3.19 27.13
N PHE A 2 -4.26 -1.99 27.35
CA PHE A 2 -3.89 -1.07 26.27
C PHE A 2 -2.78 -1.65 25.36
N ASP A 3 -1.75 -2.28 25.94
CA ASP A 3 -0.64 -2.87 25.17
C ASP A 3 -1.10 -3.99 24.23
N THR A 4 -2.01 -4.86 24.68
CA THR A 4 -2.59 -5.92 23.85
C THR A 4 -3.42 -5.36 22.68
N ILE A 5 -4.10 -4.24 22.88
CA ILE A 5 -4.84 -3.57 21.80
C ILE A 5 -3.87 -3.01 20.78
N LEU A 6 -2.77 -2.39 21.24
CA LEU A 6 -1.74 -1.85 20.36
C LEU A 6 -1.06 -2.95 19.54
N ASP A 7 -0.65 -4.06 20.16
CA ASP A 7 -0.05 -5.21 19.47
C ASP A 7 -1.00 -5.82 18.43
N ASN A 8 -2.29 -5.94 18.75
CA ASN A 8 -3.29 -6.44 17.81
C ASN A 8 -3.46 -5.51 16.61
N LEU A 9 -3.46 -4.19 16.83
CA LEU A 9 -3.55 -3.21 15.75
C LEU A 9 -2.32 -3.24 14.84
N THR A 10 -1.12 -3.37 15.42
CA THR A 10 0.12 -3.52 14.65
C THR A 10 0.12 -4.81 13.85
N THR A 11 -0.36 -5.91 14.42
CA THR A 11 -0.45 -7.21 13.72
C THR A 11 -1.39 -7.13 12.53
N ILE A 12 -2.60 -6.58 12.72
CA ILE A 12 -3.58 -6.38 11.64
C ILE A 12 -2.99 -5.51 10.52
N GLN A 13 -2.27 -4.44 10.87
CA GLN A 13 -1.64 -3.57 9.88
C GLN A 13 -0.59 -4.32 9.04
N THR A 14 0.25 -5.14 9.67
CA THR A 14 1.23 -5.97 8.98
C THR A 14 0.56 -6.97 8.05
N GLU A 15 -0.45 -7.70 8.53
CA GLU A 15 -1.19 -8.68 7.72
C GLU A 15 -1.88 -8.03 6.50
N MET A 16 -2.41 -6.81 6.66
CA MET A 16 -2.98 -6.06 5.53
C MET A 16 -1.93 -5.73 4.47
N ILE A 17 -0.73 -5.29 4.87
CA ILE A 17 0.38 -4.98 3.94
C ILE A 17 0.81 -6.25 3.19
N GLU A 18 0.97 -7.37 3.90
CA GLU A 18 1.33 -8.66 3.29
C GLU A 18 0.28 -9.12 2.27
N MET A 19 -1.01 -8.92 2.57
CA MET A 19 -2.09 -9.23 1.63
C MET A 19 -1.99 -8.38 0.35
N PHE A 20 -1.78 -7.06 0.47
CA PHE A 20 -1.61 -6.20 -0.70
C PHE A 20 -0.38 -6.59 -1.52
N LYS A 21 0.71 -6.99 -0.86
CA LYS A 21 1.93 -7.45 -1.53
C LYS A 21 1.70 -8.73 -2.34
N GLN A 22 1.01 -9.71 -1.77
CA GLN A 22 0.66 -10.95 -2.49
C GLN A 22 -0.25 -10.66 -3.70
N GLN A 23 -1.26 -9.80 -3.53
CA GLN A 23 -2.15 -9.40 -4.62
C GLN A 23 -1.38 -8.69 -5.74
N TYR A 24 -0.40 -7.86 -5.38
CA TYR A 24 0.48 -7.21 -6.34
C TYR A 24 1.34 -8.23 -7.10
N GLU A 25 1.93 -9.20 -6.42
CA GLU A 25 2.70 -10.28 -7.04
C GLU A 25 1.85 -11.20 -7.94
N TRP A 26 0.56 -11.37 -7.63
CA TRP A 26 -0.39 -12.13 -8.44
C TRP A 26 -0.97 -11.36 -9.63
N GLY A 27 -0.61 -10.09 -9.81
CA GLY A 27 -1.15 -9.25 -10.89
C GLY A 27 -2.61 -8.86 -10.70
N TRP A 28 -3.12 -8.88 -9.46
CA TRP A 28 -4.53 -8.57 -9.18
C TRP A 28 -4.91 -7.11 -9.47
N PHE A 29 -3.91 -6.21 -9.44
CA PHE A 29 -4.09 -4.78 -9.72
C PHE A 29 -3.86 -4.40 -11.19
N GLY A 30 -3.43 -5.34 -12.04
CA GLY A 30 -3.21 -5.12 -13.46
C GLY A 30 -2.21 -6.09 -14.06
N ASP A 31 -2.21 -6.17 -15.40
CA ASP A 31 -1.38 -7.11 -16.16
C ASP A 31 0.11 -6.72 -16.22
N ASP A 32 0.44 -5.48 -15.82
CA ASP A 32 1.81 -4.99 -15.77
C ASP A 32 2.10 -4.17 -14.50
N LYS A 33 3.39 -3.94 -14.28
CA LYS A 33 3.91 -3.20 -13.12
C LYS A 33 3.37 -1.77 -13.06
N ALA A 34 3.30 -1.08 -14.21
CA ALA A 34 2.91 0.33 -14.27
C ALA A 34 1.44 0.52 -13.88
N THR A 35 0.56 -0.35 -14.39
CA THR A 35 -0.86 -0.38 -14.08
C THR A 35 -1.08 -0.69 -12.61
N SER A 36 -0.40 -1.72 -12.08
CA SER A 36 -0.48 -2.08 -10.67
C SER A 36 -0.01 -0.94 -9.75
N ASN A 37 1.10 -0.27 -10.10
CA ASN A 37 1.59 0.89 -9.36
C ASN A 37 0.60 2.05 -9.39
N ALA A 38 -0.02 2.34 -10.53
CA ALA A 38 -1.02 3.41 -10.65
C ALA A 38 -2.26 3.17 -9.76
N VAL A 39 -2.71 1.91 -9.63
CA VAL A 39 -3.80 1.53 -8.72
C VAL A 39 -3.39 1.75 -7.27
N LEU A 40 -2.22 1.26 -6.86
CA LEU A 40 -1.74 1.42 -5.48
C LEU A 40 -1.47 2.89 -5.11
N GLN A 41 -0.99 3.71 -6.05
CA GLN A 41 -0.93 5.17 -5.88
C GLN A 41 -2.32 5.78 -5.65
N GLY A 42 -3.36 5.23 -6.28
CA GLY A 42 -4.76 5.58 -6.02
C GLY A 42 -5.17 5.30 -4.58
N TYR A 43 -4.75 4.18 -4.01
CA TYR A 43 -4.98 3.84 -2.60
C TYR A 43 -4.24 4.78 -1.65
N VAL A 44 -3.04 5.24 -2.02
CA VAL A 44 -2.36 6.29 -1.25
C VAL A 44 -3.16 7.59 -1.26
N ARG A 45 -3.69 8.01 -2.43
CA ARG A 45 -4.53 9.22 -2.56
C ARG A 45 -5.83 9.15 -1.74
N THR A 46 -6.38 7.95 -1.52
CA THR A 46 -7.61 7.76 -0.73
C THR A 46 -7.35 7.41 0.74
N ASN A 47 -6.09 7.46 1.20
CA ASN A 47 -5.65 7.05 2.53
C ASN A 47 -5.91 5.57 2.88
N ALA A 48 -6.12 4.72 1.87
CA ALA A 48 -6.20 3.27 2.06
C ALA A 48 -4.83 2.63 2.25
N LEU A 49 -3.77 3.27 1.74
CA LEU A 49 -2.36 2.94 1.99
C LEU A 49 -1.60 4.21 2.39
N THR A 50 -0.55 4.06 3.18
CA THR A 50 0.42 5.15 3.37
C THR A 50 1.47 5.12 2.26
N PRO A 51 2.19 6.22 2.01
CA PRO A 51 3.34 6.25 1.11
C PRO A 51 4.40 5.18 1.43
N GLU A 52 4.62 4.89 2.72
CA GLU A 52 5.58 3.88 3.18
C GLU A 52 5.11 2.48 2.82
N CYS A 53 3.83 2.15 3.03
CA CYS A 53 3.26 0.87 2.62
C CYS A 53 3.34 0.69 1.09
N TYR A 54 3.09 1.77 0.33
CA TYR A 54 3.25 1.74 -1.13
C TYR A 54 4.67 1.37 -1.54
N LYS A 55 5.67 1.99 -0.90
CA LYS A 55 7.08 1.68 -1.13
C LYS A 55 7.43 0.25 -0.75
N GLU A 56 6.88 -0.26 0.35
CA GLU A 56 7.11 -1.63 0.78
C GLU A 56 6.52 -2.68 -0.17
N ILE A 57 5.36 -2.38 -0.77
CA ILE A 57 4.69 -3.27 -1.73
C ILE A 57 5.38 -3.23 -3.10
N THR A 58 5.66 -2.02 -3.62
CA THR A 58 6.08 -1.81 -5.02
C THR A 58 7.58 -1.70 -5.22
N GLY A 59 8.32 -1.37 -4.15
CA GLY A 59 9.73 -0.97 -4.19
C GLY A 59 9.98 0.44 -4.72
N GLU A 60 8.94 1.22 -5.03
CA GLU A 60 9.04 2.57 -5.60
C GLU A 60 8.63 3.64 -4.58
N ASP A 61 9.30 4.79 -4.63
CA ASP A 61 8.89 5.94 -3.84
C ASP A 61 7.57 6.51 -4.37
N TYR A 62 6.67 6.90 -3.45
CA TYR A 62 5.45 7.59 -3.84
C TYR A 62 5.76 9.03 -4.21
N GLU A 63 5.91 9.31 -5.51
CA GLU A 63 6.04 10.67 -5.99
C GLU A 63 4.66 11.35 -6.02
N THR A 64 4.44 12.27 -5.08
CA THR A 64 3.35 13.24 -5.17
C THR A 64 3.66 14.23 -6.28
N SER A 65 3.39 13.84 -7.53
CA SER A 65 3.23 14.81 -8.60
C SER A 65 1.92 15.57 -8.35
N VAL A 66 1.94 16.49 -7.39
CA VAL A 66 0.95 17.56 -7.34
C VAL A 66 1.28 18.48 -8.50
N SER A 67 0.83 18.12 -9.70
CA SER A 67 0.65 19.12 -10.75
C SER A 67 -0.46 20.05 -10.26
N GLN A 68 -0.09 21.03 -9.44
CA GLN A 68 -0.91 22.21 -9.20
C GLN A 68 -1.18 22.81 -10.57
N SER A 69 -2.42 22.63 -11.04
CA SER A 69 -2.97 23.37 -12.17
C SER A 69 -3.36 24.76 -11.71
#